data_AF-A0A946SDR6-F1
#
_entry.id   AF-A0A946SDR6-F1
#
_cell.length_a   1.000
_cell.length_b   1.000
_cell.length_c   1.000
_cell.angle_alpha   90.00
_cell.angle_beta   90.00
_cell.angle_gamma   90.00
#
_symmetry.space_group_name_H-M   'P 1'
#
loop_
_entity.id
_entity.type
_entity.pdbx_description
1 polymer ?
#
loop_
_entity_poly.entity_id
_entity_poly.type
_entity_poly.pdbx_seq_one_letter_code
_entity_poly.pdbx_strand_id
1 'polypeptide(L)' 'MPLGALTAVYRKGLAAWLTGHRQGVGQHQWAMGRVNSFIKGGKARKVDKAEWKKVKKHRKKK' A
#
# COMPACT_ATOMS: atom_id res chain seq x y z
N MET A 1 2.32 4.42 12.16
CA MET A 1 2.54 3.35 11.16
C MET A 1 3.98 3.46 10.68
N PRO A 2 4.74 2.35 10.51
CA PRO A 2 6.11 2.45 10.02
C PRO A 2 6.13 2.98 8.58
N LEU A 3 6.85 4.08 8.33
CA LEU A 3 6.97 4.71 7.01
C LEU A 3 7.42 3.70 5.94
N GLY A 4 8.36 2.81 6.29
CA GLY A 4 8.84 1.77 5.38
C GLY A 4 7.75 0.83 4.84
N ALA A 5 6.68 0.57 5.60
CA ALA A 5 5.57 -0.25 5.11
C ALA A 5 4.64 0.54 4.16
N LEU A 6 4.43 1.82 4.42
CA LEU A 6 3.66 2.70 3.53
C LEU A 6 4.40 2.89 2.21
N THR A 7 5.72 3.12 2.26
CA THR A 7 6.57 3.22 1.08
C THR A 7 6.57 1.92 0.27
N ALA A 8 6.57 0.75 0.94
CA ALA A 8 6.49 -0.54 0.25
C ALA A 8 5.15 -0.73 -0.48
N VAL A 9 4.02 -0.41 0.16
CA VAL A 9 2.69 -0.46 -0.48
C VAL A 9 2.60 0.51 -1.66
N TYR A 10 3.17 1.71 -1.51
CA TYR A 10 3.26 2.70 -2.57
C TYR A 10 4.05 2.17 -3.78
N ARG A 11 5.26 1.63 -3.57
CA ARG A 11 6.09 1.04 -4.64
C ARG A 11 5.39 -0.11 -5.35
N LYS A 12 4.67 -0.97 -4.63
CA LYS A 12 3.83 -2.02 -5.23
C LYS A 12 2.66 -1.46 -6.02
N GLY A 13 2.10 -0.33 -5.58
CA GLY A 13 1.10 0.43 -6.32
C GLY A 13 1.62 0.93 -7.66
N LEU A 14 2.82 1.50 -7.68
CA LEU A 14 3.51 1.92 -8.90
C LEU A 14 3.80 0.73 -9.83
N ALA A 15 4.30 -0.39 -9.28
CA ALA A 15 4.62 -1.59 -10.06
C ALA A 15 3.36 -2.19 -10.72
N ALA A 16 2.26 -2.28 -9.98
CA ALA A 16 1.00 -2.77 -10.54
C ALA A 16 0.42 -1.83 -11.61
N TRP A 17 0.65 -0.52 -11.49
CA TRP A 17 0.23 0.43 -12.50
C TRP A 17 0.95 0.21 -13.83
N LEU A 18 2.24 -0.11 -13.78
CA LEU A 18 3.05 -0.45 -14.96
C LEU A 18 2.57 -1.72 -15.67
N THR A 19 2.12 -2.73 -14.92
CA THR A 19 1.63 -3.99 -15.49
C THR A 19 0.21 -3.90 -16.07
N GLY A 20 -0.59 -2.94 -15.61
CA GLY A 20 -1.98 -2.79 -16.04
C GLY A 20 -2.75 -1.84 -15.13
N HIS A 21 -3.14 -0.69 -15.67
CA HIS A 21 -3.90 0.32 -14.95
C HIS A 21 -5.09 0.81 -15.75
N ARG A 22 -5.97 1.54 -15.06
CA ARG A 22 -7.14 2.17 -15.68
C ARG A 22 -6.68 3.43 -16.42
N GLN A 23 -6.95 3.51 -17.73
CA GLN A 23 -6.64 4.69 -18.54
C GLN A 23 -7.20 5.97 -17.88
N GLY A 24 -6.40 7.04 -17.87
CA GLY A 24 -6.73 8.31 -17.22
C GLY A 24 -6.39 8.41 -15.73
N VAL A 25 -5.93 7.33 -15.08
CA VAL A 25 -5.46 7.40 -13.68
C VAL A 25 -3.94 7.54 -13.65
N GLY A 26 -3.45 8.67 -13.11
CA GLY A 26 -2.03 8.88 -12.91
C GLY A 26 -1.39 7.87 -11.95
N GLN A 27 -0.14 7.49 -12.22
CA GLN A 27 0.59 6.48 -11.45
C GLN A 27 0.64 6.79 -9.94
N HIS A 28 0.91 8.04 -9.58
CA HIS A 28 0.94 8.51 -8.20
C HIS A 28 -0.44 8.43 -7.53
N GLN A 29 -1.50 8.78 -8.26
CA GLN A 29 -2.87 8.74 -7.76
C GLN A 29 -3.34 7.31 -7.50
N TRP A 30 -2.95 6.37 -8.38
CA TRP A 30 -3.19 4.95 -8.20
C TRP A 30 -2.48 4.39 -6.96
N ALA A 31 -1.19 4.71 -6.80
CA ALA A 31 -0.40 4.26 -5.66
C ALA A 31 -0.91 4.87 -4.34
N MET A 32 -1.28 6.15 -4.33
CA MET A 32 -1.90 6.79 -3.17
C MET A 32 -3.27 6.19 -2.83
N GLY A 33 -4.08 5.82 -3.83
CA GLY A 33 -5.33 5.10 -3.60
C GLY A 33 -5.13 3.77 -2.85
N ARG A 34 -4.05 3.05 -3.16
CA ARG A 34 -3.67 1.82 -2.43
C ARG A 34 -3.18 2.11 -1.02
N VAL A 35 -2.35 3.13 -0.82
CA VAL A 35 -1.89 3.54 0.51
C VAL A 35 -3.08 3.97 1.39
N ASN A 36 -4.00 4.77 0.86
CA ASN A 36 -5.22 5.18 1.55
C ASN A 36 -6.11 3.97 1.90
N SER A 37 -6.27 3.02 0.98
CA SER A 37 -6.97 1.76 1.24
C SER A 37 -6.27 0.93 2.32
N PHE A 38 -4.93 0.89 2.33
CA PHE A 38 -4.13 0.16 3.31
C PHE A 38 -4.25 0.74 4.72
N ILE A 39 -4.22 2.07 4.85
CA ILE A 39 -4.40 2.80 6.12
C ILE A 39 -5.82 2.59 6.65
N LYS A 40 -6.84 2.78 5.79
CA LYS A 40 -8.25 2.68 6.15
C LYS A 40 -8.70 1.22 6.42
N GLY A 41 -7.90 0.23 6.05
CA GLY A 41 -8.17 -1.19 6.30
C GLY A 41 -8.94 -1.90 5.19
N GLY A 42 -8.95 -1.35 3.98
CA GLY A 42 -9.54 -1.94 2.79
C GLY A 42 -8.73 -3.12 2.20
N LYS A 43 -9.08 -3.52 0.98
CA LYS A 43 -8.54 -4.72 0.30
C LYS A 43 -7.01 -4.72 0.20
N ALA A 44 -6.36 -3.56 0.10
CA ALA A 44 -4.89 -3.45 0.08
C ALA A 44 -4.22 -4.06 1.32
N ARG A 45 -4.87 -4.02 2.49
CA ARG A 45 -4.36 -4.64 3.72
C ARG A 45 -4.36 -6.18 3.67
N LYS A 46 -5.25 -6.78 2.87
CA LYS A 46 -5.31 -8.23 2.63
C LYS A 46 -4.30 -8.66 1.57
N VAL A 47 -4.10 -7.85 0.53
CA VAL A 47 -3.10 -8.09 -0.54
C VAL A 47 -1.68 -7.96 0.04
N ASP A 48 -1.43 -6.89 0.80
CA ASP A 48 -0.14 -6.61 1.44
C ASP A 48 -0.05 -7.17 2.87
N LYS A 49 -0.51 -8.40 3.07
CA LYS A 49 -0.49 -9.09 4.38
C LYS A 49 0.91 -9.11 5.03
N ALA A 50 1.96 -9.24 4.22
CA ALA A 50 3.35 -9.24 4.70
C ALA A 50 3.76 -7.88 5.29
N GLU A 51 3.49 -6.78 4.58
CA GLU A 51 3.68 -5.42 5.08
C GLU A 51 2.79 -5.15 6.30
N TRP A 52 1.54 -5.63 6.30
CA TRP A 52 0.64 -5.48 7.44
C TRP A 52 1.13 -6.22 8.70
N LYS A 53 1.76 -7.40 8.54
CA LYS A 53 2.43 -8.10 9.66
C LYS A 53 3.58 -7.27 10.25
N LYS A 54 4.40 -6.63 9.41
CA LYS A 54 5.47 -5.71 9.86
C LYS A 54 4.88 -4.51 10.60
N VAL A 55 3.80 -3.93 10.07
CA VAL A 55 3.06 -2.83 10.70
C VAL A 55 2.49 -3.24 12.06
N LYS A 56 1.84 -4.41 12.18
CA LYS A 56 1.33 -4.94 13.45
C LYS A 56 2.46 -5.12 14.47
N LYS A 57 3.59 -5.69 14.05
CA LYS A 57 4.77 -5.88 14.92
C LYS A 57 5.30 -4.54 15.44
N HIS A 58 5.38 -3.52 14.57
CA HIS A 58 5.79 -2.17 14.97
C HIS A 58 4.78 -1.50 15.91
N ARG A 59 3.47 -1.67 15.67
CA ARG A 59 2.41 -1.19 16.58
C ARG A 59 2.40 -1.89 17.94
N LYS A 60 2.84 -3.15 18.03
CA LYS A 60 2.89 -3.91 19.29
C LYS A 60 4.14 -3.59 20.12
N LYS A 61 5.12 -2.93 19.51
CA LYS A 61 6.41 -2.56 20.13
C LYS A 61 6.42 -1.12 20.67
N LYS A 62 5.33 -0.37 20.45
CA LYS A 62 5.11 1.00 20.90
C LYS A 62 3.90 0.99 21.82
#